data_AF-A0A4P6BJ47-F1
#
_entry.id   AF-A0A4P6BJ47-F1
#
_cell.length_a   1.000
_cell.length_b   1.000
_cell.length_c   1.000
_cell.angle_alpha   90.00
_cell.angle_beta   90.00
_cell.angle_gamma   90.00
#
_symmetry.space_group_name_H-M   'P 1'
#
loop_
_entity.id
_entity.type
_entity.pdbx_description
1 polymer ?
#
loop_
_entity_poly.entity_id
_entity_poly.type
_entity_poly.pdbx_seq_one_letter_code
_entity_poly.pdbx_strand_id
1 'polypeptide(L)'
;MDKRLETPEHITAIAFLEAIYQDDVGAFWRLLSSEGRGFFKGLWYGKGIFTLEELKGLSEENFFIKEQLKAVLKTIRASLGENFLNNVGISEKIIQDDALHKRVKLIPNIGKSEVVFIKPTLVETLFIPLVYELEDKENQMVGYWKIDYLKMIKG
;
A
#
# COMPACT_ATOMS: atom_id res chain seq x y z
N MET A 1 8.01 -19.41 1.37
CA MET A 1 7.13 -18.67 0.44
C MET A 1 6.93 -19.57 -0.76
N ASP A 2 5.69 -19.89 -1.11
CA ASP A 2 5.35 -20.75 -2.24
C ASP A 2 5.62 -19.99 -3.56
N LYS A 3 6.27 -20.62 -4.53
CA LYS A 3 6.80 -20.01 -5.78
C LYS A 3 5.73 -19.63 -6.82
N ARG A 4 4.45 -19.56 -6.44
CA ARG A 4 3.31 -19.43 -7.37
C ARG A 4 2.73 -18.02 -7.50
N LEU A 5 3.26 -17.05 -6.74
CA LEU A 5 2.77 -15.66 -6.68
C LEU A 5 3.75 -14.65 -7.31
N GLU A 6 4.31 -14.96 -8.49
CA GLU A 6 5.38 -14.16 -9.13
C GLU A 6 4.87 -13.16 -10.19
N THR A 7 3.64 -12.63 -10.07
CA THR A 7 3.25 -11.49 -10.93
C THR A 7 3.68 -10.17 -10.31
N PRO A 8 3.99 -9.14 -11.11
CA PRO A 8 4.33 -7.81 -10.61
C PRO A 8 3.30 -7.24 -9.62
N GLU A 9 2.01 -7.50 -9.82
CA GLU A 9 0.92 -7.09 -8.92
C GLU A 9 1.03 -7.73 -7.53
N HIS A 10 1.27 -9.05 -7.49
CA HIS A 10 1.46 -9.77 -6.23
C HIS A 10 2.72 -9.28 -5.53
N ILE A 11 3.83 -9.07 -6.26
CA ILE A 11 5.08 -8.54 -5.71
C ILE A 11 4.85 -7.16 -5.08
N THR A 12 4.18 -6.24 -5.78
CA THR A 12 3.85 -4.90 -5.25
C THR A 12 2.96 -4.99 -4.01
N ALA A 13 1.93 -5.84 -4.04
CA ALA A 13 1.01 -6.02 -2.91
C ALA A 13 1.70 -6.61 -1.67
N ILE A 14 2.58 -7.61 -1.85
CA ILE A 14 3.39 -8.20 -0.78
C ILE A 14 4.33 -7.16 -0.20
N ALA A 15 5.09 -6.46 -1.05
CA ALA A 15 6.02 -5.43 -0.60
C ALA A 15 5.31 -4.32 0.18
N PHE A 16 4.07 -4.00 -0.18
CA PHE A 16 3.26 -3.02 0.55
C PHE A 16 2.86 -3.50 1.95
N LEU A 17 2.40 -4.76 2.06
CA LEU A 17 2.08 -5.35 3.35
C LEU A 17 3.32 -5.50 4.23
N GLU A 18 4.46 -5.89 3.65
CA GLU A 18 5.74 -5.96 4.34
C GLU A 18 6.21 -4.60 4.84
N ALA A 19 6.08 -3.54 4.03
CA ALA A 19 6.39 -2.18 4.44
C ALA A 19 5.54 -1.72 5.64
N ILE A 20 4.24 -2.03 5.62
CA ILE A 20 3.34 -1.75 6.76
C ILE A 20 3.76 -2.55 7.99
N TYR A 21 4.03 -3.85 7.81
CA TYR A 21 4.40 -4.75 8.90
C TYR A 21 5.71 -4.33 9.59
N GLN A 22 6.71 -3.94 8.81
CA GLN A 22 8.04 -3.55 9.28
C GLN A 22 8.15 -2.08 9.72
N ASP A 23 7.07 -1.30 9.60
CA ASP A 23 7.09 0.16 9.78
C ASP A 23 8.11 0.85 8.83
N ASP A 24 8.34 0.27 7.64
CA ASP A 24 9.23 0.82 6.62
C ASP A 24 8.50 1.90 5.81
N VAL A 25 8.57 3.10 6.35
CA VAL A 25 8.00 4.31 5.76
C VAL A 25 8.54 4.62 4.37
N GLY A 26 9.82 4.34 4.13
CA GLY A 26 10.45 4.61 2.83
C GLY A 26 9.89 3.68 1.77
N ALA A 27 9.84 2.38 2.05
CA ALA A 27 9.21 1.41 1.16
C ALA A 27 7.72 1.71 0.94
N PHE A 28 6.98 2.03 2.01
CA PHE A 28 5.59 2.42 1.91
C PHE A 28 5.41 3.60 0.95
N TRP A 29 6.16 4.69 1.13
CA TRP A 29 6.09 5.88 0.29
C TRP A 29 6.42 5.59 -1.18
N ARG A 30 7.46 4.79 -1.45
CA ARG A 30 7.85 4.42 -2.83
C ARG A 30 6.79 3.59 -3.55
N LEU A 31 6.04 2.77 -2.81
CA LEU A 31 5.01 1.89 -3.37
C LEU A 31 3.73 2.65 -3.69
N LEU A 32 3.48 3.82 -3.10
CA LEU A 32 2.33 4.66 -3.43
C LEU A 32 2.39 5.17 -4.86
N SER A 33 1.21 5.30 -5.47
CA SER A 33 1.04 6.01 -6.74
C SER A 33 1.45 7.48 -6.61
N SER A 34 1.78 8.10 -7.74
CA SER A 34 2.00 9.54 -7.86
C SER A 34 0.84 10.35 -7.27
N GLU A 35 -0.41 9.96 -7.55
CA GLU A 35 -1.61 10.58 -7.00
C GLU A 35 -1.71 10.39 -5.48
N GLY A 36 -1.43 9.18 -4.96
CA GLY A 36 -1.42 8.90 -3.53
C GLY A 36 -0.39 9.75 -2.80
N ARG A 37 0.83 9.87 -3.35
CA ARG A 37 1.87 10.77 -2.83
C ARG A 37 1.44 12.23 -2.90
N GLY A 38 0.81 12.64 -4.00
CA GLY A 38 0.26 13.99 -4.18
C GLY A 38 -0.81 14.35 -3.14
N PHE A 39 -1.71 13.41 -2.82
CA PHE A 39 -2.72 13.58 -1.78
C PHE A 39 -2.08 13.89 -0.41
N PHE A 40 -1.09 13.10 0.02
CA PHE A 40 -0.40 13.36 1.28
C PHE A 40 0.31 14.70 1.30
N LYS A 41 1.02 15.06 0.22
CA LYS A 41 1.66 16.38 0.08
C LYS A 41 0.64 17.51 0.22
N GLY A 42 -0.50 17.41 -0.47
CA GLY A 42 -1.58 18.39 -0.38
C GLY A 42 -2.22 18.46 1.01
N LEU A 43 -2.44 17.32 1.65
CA LEU A 43 -2.97 17.24 3.02
C LEU A 43 -2.04 17.93 4.02
N TRP A 44 -0.73 17.67 3.95
CA TRP A 44 0.24 18.28 4.85
C TRP A 44 0.41 19.77 4.59
N TYR A 45 0.36 20.19 3.31
CA TYR A 45 0.31 21.60 2.96
C TYR A 45 -0.92 22.31 3.55
N GLY A 46 -2.12 21.73 3.37
CA GLY A 46 -3.36 22.28 3.89
C GLY A 46 -3.42 22.35 5.42
N LYS A 47 -2.69 21.47 6.10
CA LYS A 47 -2.53 21.49 7.56
C LYS A 47 -1.45 22.46 8.06
N GLY A 48 -0.76 23.16 7.17
CA GLY A 48 0.35 24.05 7.52
C GLY A 48 1.59 23.33 8.04
N ILE A 49 1.74 22.03 7.74
CA ILE A 49 2.89 21.22 8.16
C ILE A 49 4.11 21.49 7.26
N PHE A 50 3.86 21.76 5.98
CA PHE A 50 4.89 22.14 5.01
C PHE A 50 4.43 23.33 4.17
N THR A 51 5.39 24.14 3.73
CA THR A 51 5.25 25.14 2.69
C THR A 51 5.39 24.50 1.29
N LEU A 52 4.94 25.19 0.24
CA LEU A 52 5.12 24.70 -1.15
C LEU A 52 6.59 24.50 -1.51
N GLU A 53 7.48 25.33 -0.97
CA GLU A 53 8.92 25.25 -1.23
C GLU A 53 9.49 23.96 -0.62
N GLU A 54 9.11 23.64 0.62
CA GLU A 54 9.50 22.39 1.28
C GLU A 54 8.94 21.16 0.54
N LEU A 55 7.71 21.23 0.02
CA LEU A 55 7.08 20.15 -0.76
C LEU A 55 7.83 19.81 -2.06
N LYS A 56 8.45 20.79 -2.72
CA LYS A 56 9.24 20.59 -3.95
C LYS A 56 10.48 19.73 -3.68
N GLY A 57 11.08 19.89 -2.50
CA GLY A 57 12.28 19.14 -2.08
C GLY A 57 11.98 17.84 -1.32
N LEU A 58 10.70 17.46 -1.16
CA LEU A 58 10.32 16.25 -0.43
C LEU A 58 10.71 14.98 -1.20
N SER A 59 11.85 14.40 -0.79
CA SER A 59 12.25 13.04 -1.09
C SER A 59 11.86 12.09 0.05
N GLU A 60 11.87 10.79 -0.24
CA GLU A 60 11.69 9.71 0.74
C GLU A 60 12.66 9.74 1.94
N GLU A 61 13.77 10.46 1.81
CA GLU A 61 14.77 10.61 2.87
C GLU A 61 14.43 11.71 3.87
N ASN A 62 13.46 12.58 3.56
CA ASN A 62 13.09 13.69 4.42
C ASN A 62 12.52 13.19 5.75
N PHE A 63 13.21 13.52 6.84
CA PHE A 63 12.86 13.08 8.19
C PHE A 63 11.42 13.45 8.61
N PHE A 64 10.91 14.62 8.19
CA PHE A 64 9.56 15.05 8.55
C PHE A 64 8.48 14.25 7.83
N ILE A 65 8.72 13.86 6.57
CA ILE A 65 7.83 12.92 5.86
C ILE A 65 7.78 11.61 6.63
N LYS A 66 8.94 11.13 7.12
CA LYS A 66 9.01 9.87 7.85
C LYS A 66 8.11 9.87 9.08
N GLU A 67 8.17 10.92 9.89
CA GLU A 67 7.33 11.03 11.09
C GLU A 67 5.83 11.13 10.77
N GLN A 68 5.44 11.92 9.76
CA GLN A 68 4.03 12.01 9.37
C GLN A 68 3.49 10.68 8.82
N LEU A 69 4.29 9.98 8.02
CA LEU A 69 3.90 8.67 7.48
C LEU A 69 3.91 7.57 8.54
N LYS A 70 4.77 7.62 9.57
CA LYS A 70 4.68 6.71 10.73
C LYS A 70 3.31 6.80 11.39
N ALA A 71 2.79 8.00 11.58
CA ALA A 71 1.45 8.19 12.14
C ALA A 71 0.37 7.53 11.25
N VAL A 72 0.49 7.67 9.93
CA VAL A 72 -0.39 7.02 8.96
C VAL A 72 -0.28 5.50 9.03
N LEU A 73 0.94 4.95 9.02
CA LEU A 73 1.18 3.51 9.15
C LEU A 73 0.59 2.96 10.45
N LYS A 74 0.77 3.67 11.56
CA LYS A 74 0.16 3.29 12.85
C LYS A 74 -1.36 3.21 12.76
N THR A 75 -2.01 4.17 12.11
CA THR A 75 -3.46 4.15 11.88
C THR A 75 -3.88 2.97 10.99
N ILE A 76 -3.16 2.70 9.90
CA ILE A 76 -3.44 1.57 9.00
C ILE A 76 -3.27 0.24 9.76
N ARG A 77 -2.21 0.09 10.54
CA ARG A 77 -1.99 -1.13 11.35
C ARG A 77 -3.08 -1.34 12.38
N ALA A 78 -3.49 -0.26 13.05
CA ALA A 78 -4.59 -0.32 14.01
C ALA A 78 -5.92 -0.71 13.34
N SER A 79 -6.18 -0.24 12.11
CA SER A 79 -7.40 -0.59 11.38
C SER A 79 -7.37 -2.02 10.83
N LEU A 80 -6.21 -2.51 10.37
CA LEU A 80 -6.05 -3.88 9.89
C LEU A 80 -6.06 -4.90 11.04
N GLY A 81 -5.61 -4.50 12.23
CA GLY A 81 -5.46 -5.35 13.39
C GLY A 81 -4.16 -6.17 13.36
N GLU A 82 -3.47 -6.24 14.50
CA GLU A 82 -2.15 -6.89 14.61
C GLU A 82 -2.20 -8.37 14.23
N ASN A 83 -3.26 -9.08 14.64
CA ASN A 83 -3.43 -10.51 14.35
C ASN A 83 -3.61 -10.79 12.85
N PHE A 84 -4.22 -9.85 12.12
CA PHE A 84 -4.41 -9.97 10.68
C PHE A 84 -3.09 -9.77 9.94
N LEU A 85 -2.30 -8.76 10.29
CA LEU A 85 -1.00 -8.50 9.68
C LEU A 85 -0.01 -9.66 9.88
N ASN A 86 -0.04 -10.31 11.05
CA ASN A 86 0.79 -11.49 11.33
C ASN A 86 0.44 -12.71 10.47
N ASN A 87 -0.79 -12.74 9.94
CA ASN A 87 -1.33 -13.88 9.19
C ASN A 87 -1.99 -13.42 7.89
N VAL A 88 -1.46 -12.39 7.25
CA VAL A 88 -2.01 -11.89 5.98
C VAL A 88 -1.50 -12.76 4.83
N GLY A 89 -2.42 -13.21 3.99
CA GLY A 89 -2.17 -13.82 2.71
C GLY A 89 -2.82 -13.01 1.59
N ILE A 90 -2.45 -13.31 0.36
CA ILE A 90 -3.07 -12.73 -0.83
C ILE A 90 -3.65 -13.84 -1.68
N SER A 91 -4.79 -13.57 -2.31
CA SER A 91 -5.39 -14.49 -3.28
C SER A 91 -4.51 -14.54 -4.53
N GLU A 92 -4.38 -15.75 -5.12
CA GLU A 92 -3.73 -15.94 -6.42
C GLU A 92 -4.49 -15.25 -7.57
N LYS A 93 -5.78 -14.96 -7.38
CA LYS A 93 -6.61 -14.32 -8.41
C LYS A 93 -6.53 -12.80 -8.27
N ILE A 94 -5.98 -12.16 -9.30
CA ILE A 94 -6.04 -10.70 -9.48
C ILE A 94 -7.38 -10.32 -10.08
N ILE A 95 -8.01 -9.29 -9.53
CA ILE A 95 -9.23 -8.69 -10.07
C ILE A 95 -8.80 -7.52 -10.94
N GLN A 96 -9.19 -7.53 -12.21
CA GLN A 96 -8.98 -6.41 -13.11
C GLN A 96 -10.22 -5.52 -13.08
N ASP A 97 -10.04 -4.25 -12.73
CA ASP A 97 -11.12 -3.26 -12.75
C ASP A 97 -11.19 -2.57 -14.11
N ASP A 98 -10.04 -2.16 -14.65
CA ASP A 98 -9.90 -1.60 -15.99
C ASP A 98 -8.48 -1.86 -16.57
N ALA A 99 -8.07 -1.11 -17.59
CA ALA A 99 -6.76 -1.28 -18.23
C ALA A 99 -5.58 -0.88 -17.34
N LEU A 100 -5.79 0.08 -16.44
CA LEU A 100 -4.76 0.66 -15.57
C LEU A 100 -4.96 0.29 -14.10
N HIS A 101 -6.11 -0.26 -13.73
CA HIS A 101 -6.42 -0.57 -12.33
C HIS A 101 -6.71 -2.04 -12.11
N LYS A 102 -6.12 -2.56 -11.04
CA LYS A 102 -6.33 -3.92 -10.56
C LYS A 102 -6.46 -3.93 -9.05
N ARG A 103 -6.96 -5.03 -8.49
CA ARG A 103 -7.07 -5.24 -7.05
C ARG A 103 -6.62 -6.65 -6.69
N VAL A 104 -5.82 -6.75 -5.62
CA VAL A 104 -5.42 -8.02 -5.01
C VAL A 104 -6.24 -8.23 -3.75
N LYS A 105 -6.96 -9.36 -3.68
CA LYS A 105 -7.76 -9.71 -2.51
C LYS A 105 -6.84 -10.19 -1.38
N LEU A 106 -7.02 -9.64 -0.19
CA LEU A 106 -6.41 -10.16 1.03
C LEU A 106 -7.22 -11.34 1.55
N ILE A 107 -6.52 -12.38 1.96
CA ILE A 107 -7.10 -13.59 2.56
C ILE A 107 -6.34 -13.92 3.85
N PRO A 108 -6.98 -14.51 4.87
CA PRO A 108 -6.25 -15.06 5.99
C PRO A 108 -5.27 -16.14 5.51
N ASN A 109 -4.03 -16.10 5.98
CA ASN A 109 -3.02 -17.11 5.73
C ASN A 109 -3.21 -18.28 6.70
N ILE A 110 -4.17 -19.15 6.38
CA ILE A 110 -4.62 -20.27 7.23
C ILE A 110 -3.49 -21.29 7.50
N GLY A 111 -2.42 -21.30 6.70
CA GLY A 111 -1.29 -22.23 6.86
C GLY A 111 -0.28 -21.87 7.96
N LYS A 112 -0.38 -20.69 8.60
CA LYS A 112 0.63 -20.20 9.57
C LYS A 112 0.11 -19.91 10.99
N SER A 113 -1.19 -19.98 11.26
CA SER A 113 -1.75 -19.88 12.63
C SER A 113 -3.21 -20.37 12.69
N GLU A 114 -3.67 -20.78 13.88
CA GLU A 114 -5.08 -21.10 14.15
C GLU A 114 -5.96 -19.87 13.89
N VAL A 115 -6.82 -19.95 12.87
CA VAL A 115 -7.82 -18.91 12.60
C VAL A 115 -9.06 -19.22 13.42
N VAL A 116 -9.28 -18.48 14.50
CA VAL A 116 -10.56 -18.51 15.25
C VAL A 116 -11.59 -17.67 14.49
N PHE A 117 -12.50 -18.33 13.78
CA PHE A 117 -13.63 -17.67 13.13
C PHE A 117 -14.65 -17.21 14.18
N ILE A 118 -14.61 -15.93 14.58
CA ILE A 118 -15.49 -15.39 15.63
C ILE A 118 -16.94 -15.21 15.14
N LYS A 119 -17.21 -15.22 13.83
CA LYS A 119 -18.56 -15.37 13.22
C LYS A 119 -18.44 -15.60 11.69
N PRO A 120 -19.32 -16.39 11.05
CA PRO A 120 -19.23 -16.71 9.62
C PRO A 120 -19.47 -15.56 8.61
N THR A 121 -19.72 -14.32 9.03
CA THR A 121 -20.39 -13.32 8.17
C THR A 121 -19.71 -11.96 7.98
N LEU A 122 -18.52 -11.72 8.54
CA LEU A 122 -17.85 -10.41 8.41
C LEU A 122 -16.34 -10.58 8.16
N VAL A 123 -15.96 -11.43 7.20
CA VAL A 123 -14.68 -11.19 6.53
C VAL A 123 -14.93 -10.04 5.57
N GLU A 124 -14.82 -8.80 6.05
CA GLU A 124 -14.70 -7.65 5.16
C GLU A 124 -13.60 -8.00 4.17
N THR A 125 -13.99 -8.15 2.90
CA THR A 125 -13.02 -8.54 1.89
C THR A 125 -12.17 -7.32 1.62
N LEU A 126 -11.00 -7.28 2.24
CA LEU A 126 -10.02 -6.23 2.02
C LEU A 126 -9.33 -6.44 0.69
N PHE A 127 -9.15 -5.34 -0.05
CA PHE A 127 -8.44 -5.33 -1.31
C PHE A 127 -7.27 -4.36 -1.23
N ILE A 128 -6.15 -4.73 -1.84
CA ILE A 128 -5.07 -3.79 -2.17
C ILE A 128 -5.32 -3.30 -3.60
N PRO A 129 -5.72 -2.04 -3.78
CA PRO A 129 -5.85 -1.45 -5.10
C PRO A 129 -4.49 -1.09 -5.68
N LEU A 130 -4.35 -1.37 -6.97
CA LEU A 130 -3.16 -1.16 -7.77
C LEU A 130 -3.51 -0.29 -8.96
N VAL A 131 -2.58 0.60 -9.31
CA VAL A 131 -2.61 1.41 -10.52
C VAL A 131 -1.31 1.22 -11.30
N TYR A 132 -1.40 1.12 -12.61
CA TYR A 132 -0.25 1.04 -13.50
C TYR A 132 0.21 2.45 -13.85
N GLU A 133 1.46 2.77 -13.50
CA GLU A 133 2.09 4.05 -13.80
C GLU A 133 3.28 3.86 -14.74
N LEU A 134 3.54 4.87 -15.57
CA LEU A 134 4.75 4.96 -16.39
C LEU A 134 5.71 5.96 -15.73
N GLU A 135 6.98 5.59 -15.69
CA GLU A 135 8.06 6.44 -15.21
C GLU A 135 9.14 6.53 -16.28
N ASP A 136 9.64 7.74 -16.51
CA ASP A 136 10.81 7.96 -17.38
C ASP A 136 12.08 7.63 -16.59
N LYS A 137 12.78 6.58 -17.04
CA LYS A 137 14.10 6.20 -16.54
C LYS A 137 15.08 6.22 -17.70
N GLU A 138 16.02 7.16 -17.65
CA GLU A 138 17.10 7.26 -18.62
C GLU A 138 16.60 7.33 -20.09
N ASN A 139 15.55 8.13 -20.33
CA ASN A 139 14.85 8.26 -21.62
C ASN A 139 14.12 6.98 -22.08
N GLN A 140 13.81 6.07 -21.17
CA GLN A 140 12.96 4.91 -21.41
C GLN A 140 11.73 4.96 -20.52
N MET A 141 10.55 4.83 -21.13
CA MET A 141 9.29 4.71 -20.40
C MET A 141 9.19 3.28 -19.85
N VAL A 142 9.26 3.14 -18.53
CA VAL A 142 9.09 1.85 -17.86
C VAL A 142 7.82 1.88 -17.03
N GLY A 143 7.00 0.85 -17.15
CA GLY A 143 5.73 0.76 -16.44
C GLY A 143 5.78 -0.16 -15.23
N TYR A 144 5.13 0.26 -14.15
CA TYR A 144 5.13 -0.43 -12.87
C TYR A 144 3.76 -0.36 -12.19
N TRP A 145 3.44 -1.37 -11.37
CA TRP A 145 2.27 -1.33 -10.49
C TRP A 145 2.61 -0.60 -9.20
N LYS A 146 1.75 0.34 -8.81
CA LYS A 146 1.78 1.13 -7.58
C LYS A 146 0.49 0.97 -6.80
N ILE A 147 0.51 1.33 -5.53
CA ILE A 147 -0.64 1.25 -4.62
C ILE A 147 -1.50 2.50 -4.79
N ASP A 148 -2.76 2.30 -5.18
CA ASP A 148 -3.76 3.37 -5.24
C ASP A 148 -4.38 3.60 -3.87
N TYR A 149 -3.67 4.35 -3.03
CA TYR A 149 -4.09 4.66 -1.66
C TYR A 149 -5.49 5.30 -1.60
N LEU A 150 -5.86 6.08 -2.62
CA LEU A 150 -7.15 6.78 -2.66
C LEU A 150 -8.32 5.82 -2.79
N LYS A 151 -8.18 4.72 -3.54
CA LYS A 151 -9.20 3.66 -3.56
C LYS A 151 -9.22 2.84 -2.28
N MET A 152 -8.09 2.72 -1.57
CA MET A 152 -8.01 1.99 -0.31
C MET A 152 -8.79 2.67 0.82
N ILE A 153 -8.77 4.01 0.87
CA ILE A 153 -9.52 4.79 1.87
C ILE A 153 -11.01 4.95 1.56
N LYS A 154 -11.43 4.73 0.30
CA LYS A 154 -12.82 4.96 -0.13
C LYS A 154 -13.78 3.82 0.18
N GLY A 155 -13.28 2.63 0.54
CA GLY A 155 -14.08 1.47 0.96
C GLY A 155 -14.97 0.93 -0.15
#